data_AF-A0A061A6Y0-F1
#
_entry.id   AF-A0A061A6Y0-F1
#
_cell.length_a   1.000
_cell.length_b   1.000
_cell.length_c   1.000
_cell.angle_alpha   90.00
_cell.angle_beta   90.00
_cell.angle_gamma   90.00
#
_symmetry.space_group_name_H-M   'P 1'
#
loop_
_entity.id
_entity.type
_entity.pdbx_description
1 polymer ?
#
loop_
_entity_poly.entity_id
_entity_poly.type
_entity_poly.pdbx_seq_one_letter_code
_entity_poly.pdbx_strand_id
1 'polypeptide(L)'
;MLHLFWFLCFCDVCLRYGNSILCLCQLFLVERAGRRTLHLVGLAGMAVSALLMTIALLLKGYSSLSYLSIGAVFLFVAMFEMGPGPIPWFIVAELFSQGPRPAAIAVAGCCNWTANFLVGISFPKLEELCGPYVFIIFMILLIFFFIFTFIKVPETKGKTFDEIAREFGGATLPPATSVGAPPTSISVTLPASPIKEKVPLVEAAAAEDRSNSIVQESL
;
A
#
# COMPACT_ATOMS: atom_id res chain seq x y z
N MET A 1 -5.63 24.04 27.84
CA MET A 1 -5.35 22.61 27.54
C MET A 1 -6.55 21.87 26.96
N LEU A 2 -7.77 21.95 27.52
CA LEU A 2 -8.95 21.27 26.94
C LEU A 2 -9.31 21.67 25.50
N HIS A 3 -9.24 22.97 25.15
CA HIS A 3 -9.48 23.40 23.76
C HIS A 3 -8.44 22.88 22.77
N LEU A 4 -7.19 22.73 23.21
CA LEU A 4 -6.12 22.15 22.39
C LEU A 4 -6.36 20.65 22.18
N PHE A 5 -6.83 19.95 23.20
CA PHE A 5 -7.15 18.52 23.12
C PHE A 5 -8.36 18.24 22.19
N TRP A 6 -9.42 19.04 22.29
CA TRP A 6 -10.56 18.97 21.38
C TRP A 6 -10.18 19.33 19.94
N PHE A 7 -9.34 20.35 19.75
CA PHE A 7 -8.83 20.72 18.43
C PHE A 7 -7.97 19.61 17.83
N LEU A 8 -7.05 19.02 18.61
CA LEU A 8 -6.21 17.90 18.17
C LEU A 8 -7.04 16.66 17.84
N CYS A 9 -8.02 16.31 18.67
CA CYS A 9 -8.91 15.16 18.43
C CYS A 9 -9.78 15.37 17.19
N PHE A 10 -10.32 16.58 16.99
CA PHE A 10 -11.03 16.94 15.76
C PHE A 10 -10.13 16.88 14.53
N CYS A 11 -8.88 17.36 14.65
CA CYS A 11 -7.86 17.31 13.61
C CYS A 11 -7.54 15.86 13.21
N ASP A 12 -7.34 14.97 14.17
CA ASP A 12 -7.10 13.54 13.97
C ASP A 12 -8.29 12.82 13.35
N VAL A 13 -9.50 13.15 13.79
CA VAL A 13 -10.74 12.62 13.22
C VAL A 13 -10.89 13.07 11.77
N CYS A 14 -10.72 14.37 11.48
CA CYS A 14 -10.74 14.89 10.11
C CYS A 14 -9.65 14.28 9.24
N LEU A 15 -8.45 14.04 9.79
CA LEU A 15 -7.36 13.36 9.09
C LEU A 15 -7.77 11.92 8.76
N ARG A 16 -8.32 11.17 9.72
CA ARG A 16 -8.81 9.80 9.50
C ARG A 16 -9.91 9.72 8.46
N TYR A 17 -10.93 10.57 8.55
CA TYR A 17 -12.04 10.58 7.59
C TYR A 17 -11.58 11.06 6.21
N GLY A 18 -10.75 12.10 6.15
CA GLY A 18 -10.17 12.61 4.90
C GLY A 18 -9.30 11.57 4.20
N ASN A 19 -8.41 10.93 4.94
CA ASN A 19 -7.58 9.84 4.42
C ASN A 19 -8.41 8.65 3.97
N SER A 20 -9.49 8.31 4.69
CA SER A 20 -10.40 7.23 4.29
C SER A 20 -11.07 7.52 2.96
N ILE A 21 -11.56 8.76 2.76
CA ILE A 21 -12.16 9.19 1.48
C ILE A 21 -11.11 9.20 0.36
N LEU A 22 -9.92 9.72 0.62
CA LEU A 22 -8.81 9.72 -0.34
C LEU A 22 -8.41 8.29 -0.73
N CYS A 23 -8.42 7.36 0.21
CA CYS A 23 -8.16 5.95 -0.04
C CYS A 23 -9.25 5.31 -0.92
N LEU A 24 -10.53 5.66 -0.71
CA LEU A 24 -11.61 5.23 -1.63
C LEU A 24 -11.42 5.82 -3.04
N CYS A 25 -11.13 7.12 -3.14
CA CYS A 25 -10.85 7.75 -4.43
C CYS A 25 -9.64 7.12 -5.13
N GLN A 26 -8.60 6.82 -4.37
CA GLN A 26 -7.39 6.14 -4.81
C GLN A 26 -7.69 4.77 -5.43
N LEU A 27 -8.60 3.98 -4.86
CA LEU A 27 -9.01 2.70 -5.43
C LEU A 27 -9.66 2.85 -6.82
N PHE A 28 -10.39 3.93 -7.07
CA PHE A 28 -10.90 4.22 -8.42
C PHE A 28 -9.82 4.79 -9.33
N LEU A 29 -8.93 5.62 -8.77
CA LEU A 29 -7.84 6.25 -9.52
C LEU A 29 -6.78 5.25 -9.96
N VAL A 30 -6.49 4.21 -9.17
CA VAL A 30 -5.47 3.21 -9.51
C VAL A 30 -5.84 2.40 -10.75
N GLU A 31 -7.13 2.10 -10.92
CA GLU A 31 -7.65 1.43 -12.12
C GLU A 31 -7.57 2.34 -13.36
N ARG A 32 -7.78 3.66 -13.21
CA ARG A 32 -7.75 4.63 -14.33
C ARG A 32 -6.36 5.17 -14.66
N ALA A 33 -5.53 5.51 -13.68
CA ALA A 33 -4.24 6.18 -13.84
C ALA A 33 -3.04 5.20 -13.89
N GLY A 34 -3.22 3.99 -13.38
CA GLY A 34 -2.16 2.99 -13.26
C GLY A 34 -1.35 3.11 -11.98
N ARG A 35 -0.84 1.96 -11.52
CA ARG A 35 -0.17 1.80 -10.21
C ARG A 35 1.12 2.65 -10.13
N ARG A 36 1.92 2.72 -11.20
CA ARG A 36 3.20 3.45 -11.24
C ARG A 36 3.03 4.97 -11.16
N THR A 37 2.16 5.53 -12.01
CA THR A 37 1.90 6.98 -12.07
C THR A 37 1.44 7.50 -10.72
N LEU A 38 0.56 6.75 -10.07
CA LEU A 38 -0.02 7.11 -8.78
C LEU A 38 1.02 7.10 -7.65
N HIS A 39 1.94 6.13 -7.67
CA HIS A 39 3.07 6.10 -6.73
C HIS A 39 4.04 7.26 -6.95
N LEU A 40 4.36 7.59 -8.21
CA LEU A 40 5.25 8.71 -8.55
C LEU A 40 4.62 10.05 -8.16
N VAL A 41 3.33 10.25 -8.44
CA VAL A 41 2.60 11.46 -8.03
C VAL A 41 2.59 11.62 -6.51
N GLY A 42 2.36 10.52 -5.76
CA GLY A 42 2.43 10.54 -4.30
C GLY A 42 3.83 10.93 -3.78
N LEU A 43 4.89 10.32 -4.32
CA LEU A 43 6.27 10.65 -3.96
C LEU A 43 6.63 12.11 -4.27
N ALA A 44 6.22 12.63 -5.44
CA ALA A 44 6.44 14.02 -5.81
C ALA A 44 5.67 14.99 -4.89
N GLY A 45 4.39 14.68 -4.60
CA GLY A 45 3.56 15.48 -3.70
C GLY A 45 4.11 15.52 -2.27
N MET A 46 4.63 14.40 -1.78
CA MET A 46 5.31 14.33 -0.48
C MET A 46 6.61 15.14 -0.46
N ALA A 47 7.40 15.13 -1.53
CA ALA A 47 8.63 15.93 -1.63
C ALA A 47 8.33 17.44 -1.61
N VAL A 48 7.29 17.88 -2.35
CA VAL A 48 6.82 19.28 -2.32
C VAL A 48 6.32 19.66 -0.92
N SER A 49 5.58 18.77 -0.27
CA SER A 49 5.07 19.01 1.09
C SER A 49 6.20 19.11 2.12
N ALA A 50 7.24 18.29 2.01
CA ALA A 50 8.43 18.37 2.88
C ALA A 50 9.19 19.70 2.70
N LEU A 51 9.28 20.21 1.46
CA LEU A 51 9.83 21.53 1.18
C LEU A 51 8.98 22.64 1.83
N LEU A 52 7.66 22.57 1.68
CA LEU A 52 6.72 23.52 2.29
C LEU A 52 6.82 23.50 3.82
N MET A 53 6.94 22.33 4.45
CA MET A 53 7.15 22.20 5.89
C MET A 53 8.46 22.87 6.32
N THR A 54 9.56 22.63 5.59
CA THR A 54 10.85 23.28 5.87
C THR A 54 10.71 24.80 5.85
N ILE A 55 10.11 25.35 4.79
CA ILE A 55 9.90 26.80 4.64
C ILE A 55 9.00 27.35 5.76
N ALA A 56 7.89 26.67 6.07
CA ALA A 56 6.97 27.08 7.11
C ALA A 56 7.63 27.09 8.51
N LEU A 57 8.51 26.13 8.78
CA LEU A 57 9.25 26.04 10.04
C LEU A 57 10.37 27.09 10.15
N LEU A 58 11.03 27.43 9.04
CA LEU A 58 12.02 28.51 9.01
C LEU A 58 11.39 29.90 9.22
N LEU A 59 10.15 30.08 8.77
CA LEU A 59 9.42 31.34 8.85
C LEU A 59 8.43 31.40 10.04
N LYS A 60 8.67 30.59 11.08
CA LYS A 60 7.84 30.50 12.30
C LYS A 60 7.58 31.84 13.03
N GLY A 61 8.30 32.91 12.69
CA GLY A 61 8.11 34.26 13.24
C GLY A 61 6.80 34.96 12.83
N TYR A 62 6.06 34.46 11.84
CA TYR A 62 4.80 35.04 11.40
C TYR A 62 3.60 34.14 11.76
N SER A 63 2.65 34.63 12.54
CA SER A 63 1.48 33.84 13.00
C SER A 63 0.66 33.20 11.88
N SER A 64 0.57 33.85 10.70
CA SER A 64 -0.14 33.29 9.54
C SER A 64 0.52 32.05 8.94
N LEU A 65 1.83 31.85 9.14
CA LEU A 65 2.58 30.72 8.57
C LEU A 65 2.50 29.45 9.43
N SER A 66 2.00 29.55 10.67
CA SER A 66 1.71 28.38 11.50
C SER A 66 0.63 27.50 10.84
N TYR A 67 -0.40 28.12 10.25
CA TYR A 67 -1.44 27.40 9.49
C TYR A 67 -0.90 26.74 8.22
N LEU A 68 0.13 27.31 7.59
CA LEU A 68 0.78 26.72 6.42
C LEU A 68 1.47 25.39 6.79
N SER A 69 2.11 25.33 7.96
CA SER A 69 2.76 24.09 8.42
C SER A 69 1.75 22.96 8.65
N ILE A 70 0.60 23.29 9.23
CA ILE A 70 -0.51 22.37 9.44
C ILE A 70 -1.03 21.87 8.09
N GLY A 71 -1.32 22.76 7.14
CA GLY A 71 -1.76 22.40 5.80
C GLY A 71 -0.75 21.53 5.04
N ALA A 72 0.55 21.79 5.21
CA ALA A 72 1.60 20.99 4.59
C ALA A 72 1.68 19.57 5.15
N VAL A 73 1.45 19.38 6.47
CA VAL A 73 1.35 18.03 7.07
C VAL A 73 0.14 17.28 6.51
N PHE A 74 -1.02 17.95 6.40
CA PHE A 74 -2.20 17.34 5.79
C PHE A 74 -1.97 16.91 4.35
N LEU A 75 -1.33 17.77 3.55
CA LEU A 75 -0.98 17.46 2.17
C LEU A 75 0.01 16.29 2.08
N PHE A 76 1.01 16.25 2.97
CA PHE A 76 1.98 15.16 3.05
C PHE A 76 1.26 13.81 3.29
N VAL A 77 0.36 13.76 4.26
CA VAL A 77 -0.39 12.54 4.59
C VAL A 77 -1.33 12.14 3.45
N ALA A 78 -2.04 13.10 2.85
CA ALA A 78 -2.92 12.84 1.71
C ALA A 78 -2.16 12.22 0.51
N MET A 79 -0.98 12.77 0.20
CA MET A 79 -0.12 12.27 -0.88
C MET A 79 0.50 10.91 -0.55
N PHE A 80 0.77 10.64 0.72
CA PHE A 80 1.25 9.34 1.19
C PHE A 80 0.19 8.24 1.00
N GLU A 81 -1.05 8.49 1.41
CA GLU A 81 -2.18 7.56 1.24
C GLU A 81 -2.53 7.33 -0.23
N MET A 82 -2.35 8.36 -1.07
CA MET A 82 -2.51 8.25 -2.52
C MET A 82 -1.37 7.51 -3.23
N GLY A 83 -0.26 7.15 -2.60
CA GLY A 83 0.88 6.60 -3.33
C GLY A 83 1.58 5.49 -2.58
N PRO A 84 2.62 5.82 -1.82
CA PRO A 84 3.45 4.83 -1.13
C PRO A 84 2.73 4.03 -0.04
N GLY A 85 1.56 4.46 0.46
CA GLY A 85 0.77 3.71 1.44
C GLY A 85 0.27 2.36 0.89
N PRO A 86 -0.65 2.34 -0.09
CA PRO A 86 -1.26 1.10 -0.58
C PRO A 86 -0.44 0.38 -1.65
N ILE A 87 0.27 1.11 -2.51
CA ILE A 87 0.79 0.57 -3.78
C ILE A 87 1.84 -0.53 -3.61
N PRO A 88 2.83 -0.45 -2.68
CA PRO A 88 3.79 -1.53 -2.48
C PRO A 88 3.13 -2.86 -2.10
N TRP A 89 2.05 -2.83 -1.30
CA TRP A 89 1.32 -4.04 -0.90
C TRP A 89 0.61 -4.70 -2.08
N PHE A 90 0.02 -3.90 -2.97
CA PHE A 90 -0.59 -4.40 -4.20
C PHE A 90 0.46 -4.95 -5.18
N ILE A 91 1.56 -4.23 -5.38
CA ILE A 91 2.62 -4.62 -6.30
C ILE A 91 3.27 -5.94 -5.90
N VAL A 92 3.49 -6.21 -4.61
CA VAL A 92 4.01 -7.52 -4.16
C VAL A 92 3.01 -8.64 -4.43
N ALA A 93 1.70 -8.40 -4.27
CA ALA A 93 0.69 -9.40 -4.60
C ALA A 93 0.58 -9.68 -6.11
N GLU A 94 0.83 -8.67 -6.95
CA GLU A 94 0.79 -8.76 -8.42
C GLU A 94 2.08 -9.37 -9.02
N LEU A 95 3.25 -9.11 -8.44
CA LEU A 95 4.55 -9.57 -8.98
C LEU A 95 4.83 -11.06 -8.72
N PHE A 96 4.25 -11.64 -7.67
CA PHE A 96 4.56 -13.02 -7.26
C PHE A 96 3.39 -13.98 -7.50
N SER A 97 3.71 -15.13 -8.09
CA SER A 97 2.78 -16.26 -8.23
C SER A 97 2.38 -16.83 -6.85
N GLN A 98 1.28 -17.58 -6.79
CA GLN A 98 0.65 -18.02 -5.52
C GLN A 98 1.60 -18.78 -4.57
N GLY A 99 2.65 -19.43 -5.10
CA GLY A 99 3.67 -20.12 -4.29
C GLY A 99 4.53 -19.18 -3.43
N PRO A 100 5.39 -18.34 -4.03
CA PRO A 100 6.30 -17.47 -3.28
C PRO A 100 5.64 -16.23 -2.64
N ARG A 101 4.38 -15.93 -2.95
CA ARG A 101 3.68 -14.71 -2.51
C ARG A 101 3.68 -14.49 -0.98
N PRO A 102 3.36 -15.48 -0.12
CA PRO A 102 3.35 -15.26 1.32
C PRO A 102 4.73 -14.88 1.89
N ALA A 103 5.79 -15.51 1.37
CA ALA A 103 7.17 -15.21 1.77
C ALA A 103 7.58 -13.80 1.33
N ALA A 104 7.23 -13.40 0.11
CA ALA A 104 7.50 -12.05 -0.40
C ALA A 104 6.78 -10.96 0.42
N ILE A 105 5.51 -11.18 0.78
CA ILE A 105 4.73 -10.27 1.64
C ILE A 105 5.36 -10.17 3.03
N ALA A 106 5.81 -11.29 3.61
CA ALA A 106 6.46 -11.31 4.92
C ALA A 106 7.77 -10.49 4.93
N VAL A 107 8.61 -10.65 3.91
CA VAL A 107 9.87 -9.89 3.78
C VAL A 107 9.57 -8.41 3.55
N ALA A 108 8.64 -8.07 2.65
CA ALA A 108 8.25 -6.68 2.41
C ALA A 108 7.69 -6.01 3.68
N GLY A 109 6.86 -6.72 4.44
CA GLY A 109 6.35 -6.23 5.72
C GLY A 109 7.43 -6.06 6.77
N CYS A 110 8.35 -7.02 6.89
CA CYS A 110 9.50 -6.90 7.80
C CYS A 110 10.36 -5.67 7.47
N CYS A 111 10.67 -5.45 6.19
CA CYS A 111 11.40 -4.26 5.73
C CYS A 111 10.65 -2.96 6.05
N ASN A 112 9.33 -2.92 5.84
CA ASN A 112 8.50 -1.76 6.15
C ASN A 112 8.50 -1.44 7.65
N TRP A 113 8.25 -2.43 8.50
CA TRP A 113 8.25 -2.24 9.96
C TRP A 113 9.63 -1.85 10.49
N THR A 114 10.70 -2.43 9.94
CA THR A 114 12.07 -2.07 10.31
C THR A 114 12.39 -0.63 9.92
N ALA A 115 12.00 -0.20 8.72
CA ALA A 115 12.19 1.19 8.29
C ALA A 115 11.41 2.17 9.18
N ASN A 116 10.15 1.86 9.51
CA ASN A 116 9.35 2.66 10.44
C ASN A 116 10.00 2.76 11.83
N PHE A 117 10.53 1.65 12.36
CA PHE A 117 11.23 1.64 13.63
C PHE A 117 12.50 2.51 13.60
N LEU A 118 13.31 2.39 12.54
CA LEU A 118 14.52 3.19 12.37
C LEU A 118 14.20 4.68 12.25
N VAL A 119 13.17 5.06 11.49
CA VAL A 119 12.72 6.45 11.39
C VAL A 119 12.21 6.93 12.76
N GLY A 120 11.44 6.12 13.48
CA GLY A 120 10.90 6.48 14.79
C GLY A 120 11.97 6.77 15.85
N ILE A 121 13.08 6.01 15.86
CA ILE A 121 14.21 6.25 16.78
C ILE A 121 15.14 7.37 16.30
N SER A 122 15.36 7.49 14.99
CA SER A 122 16.30 8.48 14.44
C SER A 122 15.71 9.88 14.37
N PHE A 123 14.40 10.03 14.14
CA PHE A 123 13.76 11.33 13.93
C PHE A 123 13.97 12.32 15.08
N PRO A 124 13.75 11.97 16.37
CA PRO A 124 13.97 12.93 17.47
C PRO A 124 15.42 13.42 17.56
N LYS A 125 16.40 12.54 17.34
CA LYS A 125 17.82 12.90 17.35
C LYS A 125 18.20 13.78 16.17
N LEU A 126 17.63 13.50 15.00
CA LEU A 126 17.85 14.32 13.80
C LEU A 126 17.19 15.70 13.92
N GLU A 127 16.01 15.78 14.55
CA GLU A 127 15.33 17.05 14.82
C GLU A 127 16.13 17.91 15.81
N GLU A 128 16.73 17.31 16.85
CA GLU A 128 17.59 18.02 17.80
C GLU A 128 18.85 18.61 17.13
N LEU A 129 19.47 17.86 16.20
CA LEU A 129 20.71 18.27 15.53
C LEU A 129 20.48 19.23 14.35
N CYS A 130 19.43 19.01 13.55
CA CYS A 130 19.21 19.72 12.29
C CYS A 130 18.02 20.69 12.34
N GLY A 131 17.18 20.63 13.38
CA GLY A 131 15.98 21.46 13.49
C GLY A 131 15.08 21.35 12.24
N PRO A 132 14.59 22.48 11.69
CA PRO A 132 13.74 22.49 10.49
C PRO A 132 14.34 21.82 9.24
N TYR A 133 15.67 21.72 9.15
CA TYR A 133 16.35 21.15 7.99
C TYR A 133 16.23 19.63 7.91
N VAL A 134 15.73 18.97 8.96
CA VAL A 134 15.50 17.51 8.95
C VAL A 134 14.56 17.08 7.82
N PHE A 135 13.59 17.92 7.45
CA PHE A 135 12.67 17.64 6.36
C PHE A 135 13.33 17.69 4.97
N ILE A 136 14.45 18.40 4.81
CA ILE A 136 15.24 18.37 3.57
C ILE A 136 15.92 17.00 3.40
N ILE A 137 16.40 16.39 4.48
CA ILE A 137 16.98 15.04 4.43
C ILE A 137 15.93 14.04 3.93
N PHE A 138 14.71 14.11 4.48
CA PHE A 138 13.60 13.29 3.99
C PHE A 138 13.23 13.61 2.54
N MET A 139 13.20 14.88 2.14
CA MET A 139 12.94 15.27 0.75
C MET A 139 13.97 14.67 -0.23
N ILE A 140 15.26 14.66 0.12
CA ILE A 140 16.31 14.03 -0.71
C ILE A 140 16.07 12.52 -0.84
N LEU A 141 15.72 11.85 0.27
CA LEU A 141 15.35 10.43 0.23
C LEU A 141 14.12 10.17 -0.64
N LEU A 142 13.10 11.04 -0.57
CA LEU A 142 11.91 10.95 -1.41
C LEU A 142 12.21 11.13 -2.89
N ILE A 143 13.09 12.07 -3.25
CA ILE A 143 13.54 12.26 -4.63
C ILE A 143 14.34 11.04 -5.11
N PHE A 144 15.20 10.47 -4.25
CA PHE A 144 15.91 9.24 -4.56
C PHE A 144 14.94 8.08 -4.84
N PHE A 145 13.93 7.88 -3.98
CA PHE A 145 12.90 6.88 -4.21
C PHE A 145 12.04 7.19 -5.44
N PHE A 146 11.77 8.45 -5.75
CA PHE A 146 11.07 8.85 -6.97
C PHE A 146 11.85 8.43 -8.22
N ILE A 147 13.15 8.73 -8.27
CA ILE A 147 14.02 8.35 -9.39
C ILE A 147 14.15 6.83 -9.48
N PHE A 148 14.36 6.16 -8.34
CA PHE A 148 14.43 4.71 -8.27
C PHE A 148 13.15 4.07 -8.83
N THR A 149 11.99 4.49 -8.36
CA THR A 149 10.70 3.98 -8.85
C THR A 149 10.50 4.31 -10.33
N PHE A 150 10.89 5.50 -10.77
CA PHE A 150 10.78 5.88 -12.17
C PHE A 150 11.59 4.96 -13.09
N ILE A 151 12.80 4.56 -12.70
CA ILE A 151 13.69 3.72 -13.52
C ILE A 151 13.40 2.22 -13.35
N LYS A 152 13.16 1.76 -12.12
CA LYS A 152 13.12 0.33 -11.77
C LYS A 152 11.74 -0.30 -11.77
N VAL A 153 10.67 0.49 -11.64
CA VAL A 153 9.30 -0.04 -11.66
C VAL A 153 8.75 0.05 -13.07
N PRO A 154 8.71 -1.06 -13.85
CA PRO A 154 8.04 -1.08 -15.14
C PRO A 154 6.54 -0.87 -14.95
N GLU A 155 5.90 -0.29 -15.95
CA GLU A 155 4.47 0.02 -15.88
C GLU A 155 3.64 -1.26 -16.01
N THR A 156 2.94 -1.63 -14.94
CA THR A 156 2.11 -2.87 -14.87
C THR A 156 0.73 -2.70 -15.49
N LYS A 157 0.36 -1.51 -15.98
CA LYS A 157 -0.98 -1.25 -16.49
C LYS A 157 -1.15 -1.86 -17.90
N GLY A 158 -2.01 -2.88 -17.99
CA GLY A 158 -2.42 -3.48 -19.27
C GLY A 158 -1.47 -4.54 -19.83
N LYS A 159 -0.43 -4.94 -19.10
CA LYS A 159 0.46 -6.06 -19.45
C LYS A 159 -0.01 -7.34 -18.77
N THR A 160 0.12 -8.47 -19.46
CA THR A 160 -0.17 -9.80 -18.88
C THR A 160 0.94 -10.23 -17.91
N PHE A 161 0.62 -11.11 -16.94
CA PHE A 161 1.61 -11.63 -15.98
C PHE A 161 2.85 -12.21 -16.67
N ASP A 162 2.67 -12.85 -17.83
CA ASP A 162 3.75 -13.43 -18.63
C ASP A 162 4.68 -12.37 -19.24
N GLU A 163 4.17 -11.21 -19.64
CA GLU A 163 5.00 -10.10 -20.15
C GLU A 163 5.83 -9.46 -19.04
N ILE A 164 5.26 -9.31 -17.84
CA ILE A 164 5.99 -8.80 -16.66
C ILE A 164 7.07 -9.81 -16.24
N ALA A 165 6.75 -11.11 -16.24
CA ALA A 165 7.72 -12.17 -15.96
C ALA A 165 8.85 -12.22 -17.00
N ARG A 166 8.57 -11.93 -18.28
CA ARG A 166 9.59 -11.84 -19.35
C ARG A 166 10.51 -10.62 -19.19
N GLU A 167 9.98 -9.51 -18.70
CA GLU A 167 10.74 -8.26 -18.45
C GLU A 167 11.70 -8.39 -17.26
N PHE A 168 11.33 -9.18 -16.24
CA PHE A 168 12.20 -9.51 -15.09
C PHE A 168 13.07 -10.77 -15.30
N GLY A 169 12.64 -11.71 -16.15
CA GLY A 169 13.24 -13.05 -16.27
C GLY A 169 14.27 -13.24 -17.37
N GLY A 170 14.42 -12.31 -18.34
CA GLY A 170 15.44 -12.39 -19.40
C GLY A 170 15.38 -13.63 -20.32
N ALA A 171 14.41 -14.53 -20.14
CA ALA A 171 14.34 -15.78 -20.87
C ALA A 171 13.34 -15.67 -22.03
N THR A 172 13.89 -15.58 -23.25
CA THR A 172 13.19 -15.88 -24.50
C THR A 172 12.69 -17.32 -24.44
N LEU A 173 11.43 -17.53 -24.08
CA LEU A 173 10.73 -18.73 -24.51
C LEU A 173 10.22 -18.49 -25.94
N PRO A 174 10.42 -19.45 -26.86
CA PRO A 174 10.09 -19.28 -28.26
C PRO A 174 8.58 -19.03 -28.46
N PRO A 175 8.20 -18.30 -29.54
CA PRO A 175 6.80 -17.97 -29.78
C PRO A 175 5.98 -19.25 -29.91
N ALA A 176 4.86 -19.30 -29.18
CA ALA A 176 3.86 -20.34 -29.32
C ALA A 176 3.45 -20.42 -30.79
N THR A 177 3.94 -21.44 -31.49
CA THR A 177 3.56 -21.70 -32.86
C THR A 177 2.08 -22.04 -32.86
N SER A 178 1.32 -21.30 -33.66
CA SER A 178 -0.08 -21.57 -33.98
C SER A 178 -0.25 -23.02 -34.45
N VAL A 179 -0.70 -23.91 -33.58
CA VAL A 179 -1.17 -25.24 -33.99
C VAL A 179 -2.66 -25.10 -34.28
N GLY A 180 -2.98 -25.00 -35.58
CA GLY A 180 -4.34 -25.15 -36.08
C GLY A 180 -4.91 -26.52 -35.72
N ALA A 181 -6.22 -26.57 -35.45
CA ALA A 181 -6.99 -27.81 -35.37
C ALA A 181 -7.37 -28.32 -36.78
N PRO A 182 -7.92 -29.54 -36.92
CA PRO A 182 -7.40 -30.88 -36.57
C PRO A 182 -7.45 -31.82 -37.83
N PRO A 183 -7.15 -33.15 -37.78
CA PRO A 183 -8.17 -34.12 -37.33
C PRO A 183 -7.65 -35.44 -36.67
N THR A 184 -8.59 -36.13 -36.01
CA THR A 184 -8.72 -37.61 -35.83
C THR A 184 -7.87 -38.38 -34.79
N SER A 185 -8.60 -38.80 -33.74
CA SER A 185 -8.62 -40.13 -33.10
C SER A 185 -7.32 -40.77 -32.60
N ILE A 186 -7.04 -40.61 -31.30
CA ILE A 186 -6.69 -41.75 -30.42
C ILE A 186 -7.47 -41.58 -29.12
N SER A 187 -8.38 -42.51 -28.86
CA SER A 187 -9.11 -42.65 -27.61
C SER A 187 -8.14 -43.11 -26.52
N VAL A 188 -7.79 -42.21 -25.60
CA VAL A 188 -7.20 -42.58 -24.31
C VAL A 188 -8.32 -42.49 -23.28
N THR A 189 -8.85 -43.65 -22.90
CA THR A 189 -9.81 -43.79 -21.81
C THR A 189 -9.13 -43.47 -20.49
N LEU A 190 -9.37 -42.29 -19.95
CA LEU A 190 -9.10 -41.95 -18.55
C LEU A 190 -10.31 -42.36 -17.69
N PRO A 191 -10.13 -43.07 -16.57
CA PRO A 191 -11.23 -43.42 -15.68
C PRO A 191 -11.80 -42.15 -15.02
N ALA A 192 -13.13 -42.13 -14.94
CA ALA A 192 -13.92 -41.04 -14.39
C ALA A 192 -13.50 -40.64 -12.97
N SER A 193 -13.11 -39.38 -12.79
CA SER A 193 -12.99 -38.74 -11.49
C SER A 193 -14.40 -38.56 -10.87
N PRO A 194 -14.67 -39.03 -9.64
CA PRO A 194 -15.97 -38.83 -9.02
C PRO A 194 -16.11 -37.41 -8.44
N ILE A 195 -17.23 -36.79 -8.81
CA ILE A 195 -18.16 -36.06 -7.93
C ILE A 195 -17.65 -34.75 -7.30
N LYS A 196 -18.29 -33.67 -7.77
CA LYS A 196 -18.43 -32.35 -7.14
C LYS A 196 -18.63 -32.45 -5.63
N GLU A 197 -17.66 -32.00 -4.84
CA GLU A 197 -17.90 -31.63 -3.45
C GLU A 197 -18.53 -30.23 -3.43
N LYS A 198 -19.86 -30.20 -3.23
CA LYS A 198 -20.58 -28.97 -2.87
C LYS A 198 -20.16 -28.60 -1.46
N VAL A 199 -19.52 -27.46 -1.31
CA VAL A 199 -19.34 -26.79 -0.01
C VAL A 199 -20.72 -26.41 0.53
N PRO A 200 -21.18 -26.94 1.68
CA PRO A 200 -22.38 -26.43 2.34
C PRO A 200 -22.01 -25.15 3.10
N LEU A 201 -22.57 -24.04 2.66
CA LEU A 201 -22.80 -22.85 3.48
C LEU A 201 -23.89 -23.18 4.51
N VAL A 202 -23.73 -22.62 5.72
CA VAL A 202 -24.70 -22.55 6.83
C VAL A 202 -24.72 -23.74 7.80
N GLU A 203 -23.79 -23.77 8.76
CA GLU A 203 -24.08 -24.28 10.12
C GLU A 203 -23.10 -23.74 11.17
N ALA A 204 -23.06 -22.42 11.35
CA ALA A 204 -22.27 -21.75 12.39
C ALA A 204 -23.12 -20.96 13.41
N ALA A 205 -24.43 -21.21 13.48
CA ALA A 205 -25.35 -20.41 14.31
C ALA A 205 -26.00 -21.16 15.48
N ALA A 206 -25.60 -22.40 15.81
CA ALA A 206 -26.26 -23.20 16.85
C ALA A 206 -25.37 -23.66 18.01
N ALA A 207 -24.13 -23.16 18.12
CA ALA A 207 -23.19 -23.58 19.17
C ALA A 207 -23.11 -22.65 20.39
N GLU A 208 -23.75 -21.48 20.37
CA GLU A 208 -23.61 -20.46 21.43
C GLU A 208 -24.77 -20.44 22.45
N ASP A 209 -25.88 -21.15 22.19
CA ASP A 209 -27.05 -21.17 23.08
C ASP A 209 -27.02 -22.29 24.15
N ARG A 210 -26.10 -23.26 24.04
CA ARG A 210 -26.00 -24.39 24.99
C ARG A 210 -25.06 -24.14 26.17
N SER A 211 -24.29 -23.04 26.16
CA SER A 211 -23.40 -22.69 27.27
C SER A 211 -24.10 -21.89 28.38
N ASN A 212 -25.21 -21.20 28.08
CA ASN A 212 -25.92 -20.37 29.05
C ASN A 212 -26.97 -21.12 29.88
N SER A 213 -27.36 -22.34 29.48
CA SER A 213 -28.33 -23.14 30.25
C SER A 213 -27.70 -24.01 31.35
N ILE A 214 -26.38 -24.25 31.33
CA ILE A 214 -25.70 -25.08 32.33
C ILE A 214 -25.27 -24.26 33.57
N VAL A 215 -25.12 -22.93 33.45
CA VAL A 215 -24.68 -22.08 34.58
C VAL A 215 -25.84 -21.71 35.51
N GLN A 216 -27.09 -21.87 35.08
CA GLN A 216 -28.27 -21.44 35.83
C GLN A 216 -28.95 -22.55 36.66
N GLU A 217 -28.40 -23.78 36.66
CA GLU A 217 -28.88 -24.91 37.48
C GLU A 217 -28.01 -25.21 38.72
N SER A 218 -27.06 -24.33 39.06
CA SER A 218 -26.16 -24.50 40.22
C SER A 218 -26.16 -23.34 41.23
N LEU A 219 -27.24 -22.55 41.32
CA LEU A 219 -27.52 -21.63 42.43
C LEU A 219 -29.00 -21.69 42.84
#